data_AF-A0A0D2RA86-F1
#
_entry.id   AF-A0A0D2RA86-F1
#
_cell.length_a   1.000
_cell.length_b   1.000
_cell.length_c   1.000
_cell.angle_alpha   90.00
_cell.angle_beta   90.00
_cell.angle_gamma   90.00
#
_symmetry.space_group_name_H-M   'P 1'
#
loop_
_entity.id
_entity.type
_entity.pdbx_description
1 polymer ?
#
loop_
_entity_poly.entity_id
_entity_poly.type
_entity_poly.pdbx_seq_one_letter_code
_entity_poly.pdbx_strand_id
1 'polypeptide(L)'
;LGVQVSSEWRREKAIELNVYNQGMAKTELCDKWDEIGSCPYGEHCQFAHGITELRPVIRHPRYKTQACRMVLAGQICPYGHRCHFRHSLTE
;
A
#
# COMPACT_ATOMS: atom_id res chain seq x y z
N LEU A 1 30.13 13.58 -16.57
CA LEU A 1 29.97 14.44 -15.37
C LEU A 1 29.33 13.60 -14.28
N GLY A 2 30.12 13.06 -13.35
CA GLY A 2 29.61 12.22 -12.27
C GLY A 2 29.02 13.10 -11.18
N VAL A 3 27.73 12.95 -10.89
CA VAL A 3 27.06 13.67 -9.81
C VAL A 3 27.66 13.16 -8.49
N GLN A 4 28.37 14.03 -7.77
CA GLN A 4 28.82 13.74 -6.40
C GLN A 4 27.59 13.75 -5.49
N VAL A 5 26.98 12.59 -5.29
CA VAL A 5 25.79 12.48 -4.44
C VAL A 5 26.21 12.41 -2.97
N SER A 6 25.78 13.38 -2.17
CA SER A 6 26.15 13.47 -0.76
C SER A 6 25.73 12.21 0.02
N SER A 7 26.51 11.86 1.03
CA SER A 7 26.21 10.73 1.94
C SER A 7 24.88 10.92 2.67
N GLU A 8 24.52 12.17 2.96
CA GLU A 8 23.26 12.56 3.61
C GLU A 8 22.05 12.26 2.72
N TRP A 9 22.10 12.64 1.44
CA TRP A 9 21.04 12.30 0.47
C TRP A 9 20.84 10.79 0.32
N ARG A 10 21.95 10.03 0.32
CA ARG A 10 21.89 8.56 0.27
C ARG A 10 21.21 7.98 1.51
N ARG A 11 21.45 8.56 2.69
CA ARG A 11 20.84 8.15 3.96
C ARG A 11 19.36 8.51 4.03
N GLU A 12 18.99 9.72 3.61
CA GLU A 12 17.59 10.15 3.51
C GLU A 12 16.79 9.26 2.55
N LYS A 13 17.34 8.97 1.36
CA LYS A 13 16.70 8.05 0.40
C LYS A 13 16.51 6.64 0.95
N ALA A 14 17.45 6.14 1.75
CA ALA A 14 17.32 4.85 2.41
C ALA A 14 16.22 4.87 3.49
N ILE A 15 16.13 5.95 4.29
CA ILE A 15 15.06 6.13 5.28
C ILE A 15 13.70 6.20 4.57
N GLU A 16 13.59 6.97 3.49
CA GLU A 16 12.38 7.09 2.66
C GLU A 16 11.92 5.71 2.14
N LEU A 17 12.86 4.92 1.60
CA LEU A 17 12.57 3.56 1.12
C LEU A 17 12.08 2.64 2.24
N ASN A 18 12.66 2.73 3.44
CA ASN A 18 12.22 1.96 4.60
C ASN A 18 10.79 2.32 5.05
N VAL A 19 10.40 3.60 4.97
CA VAL A 19 9.04 4.05 5.29
C VAL A 19 8.02 3.40 4.35
N TYR A 20 8.33 3.30 3.05
CA TYR A 20 7.45 2.63 2.08
C TYR A 20 7.40 1.10 2.25
N ASN A 21 8.32 0.52 3.02
CA ASN A 21 8.39 -0.92 3.30
C ASN A 21 7.73 -1.30 4.64
N GLN A 22 6.90 -0.43 5.22
CA GLN A 22 6.23 -0.60 6.52
C GLN A 22 5.28 -1.82 6.67
N GLY A 23 5.07 -2.58 5.60
CA GLY A 23 4.17 -3.74 5.55
C GLY A 23 2.69 -3.39 5.40
N MET A 24 1.83 -4.43 5.43
CA MET A 24 0.37 -4.30 5.27
C MET A 24 -0.42 -4.65 6.54
N ALA A 25 0.27 -4.93 7.65
CA ALA A 25 -0.38 -5.28 8.91
C ALA A 25 -1.24 -4.10 9.43
N LYS A 26 -2.48 -4.42 9.75
CA LYS A 26 -3.50 -3.51 10.27
C LYS A 26 -3.80 -2.33 9.36
N THR A 27 -3.63 -2.48 8.04
CA THR A 27 -3.88 -1.38 7.08
C THR A 27 -5.29 -1.36 6.48
N GLU A 28 -6.08 -2.40 6.75
CA GLU A 28 -7.47 -2.55 6.36
C GLU A 28 -8.26 -3.04 7.59
N LEU A 29 -9.55 -2.70 7.67
CA LEU A 29 -10.43 -3.14 8.75
C LEU A 29 -10.74 -4.63 8.64
N CYS A 30 -11.01 -5.28 9.78
CA CYS A 30 -11.35 -6.69 9.85
C CYS A 30 -12.86 -6.88 9.71
N ASP A 31 -13.30 -7.41 8.57
CA ASP A 31 -14.73 -7.66 8.30
C ASP A 31 -15.39 -8.52 9.39
N LYS A 32 -14.72 -9.59 9.86
CA LYS A 32 -15.28 -10.48 10.89
C LYS A 32 -15.51 -9.75 12.21
N TRP A 33 -14.57 -8.89 12.59
CA TRP A 33 -14.71 -8.11 13.81
C TRP A 33 -15.81 -7.07 13.67
N ASP A 34 -15.88 -6.40 12.51
CA ASP A 34 -16.90 -5.38 12.24
C ASP A 34 -18.32 -5.96 12.21
N GLU A 35 -18.50 -7.11 11.57
CA GLU A 35 -19.81 -7.75 11.41
C GLU A 35 -20.28 -8.52 12.66
N ILE A 36 -19.37 -9.23 13.33
CA ILE A 36 -19.71 -10.22 14.37
C ILE A 36 -19.30 -9.73 15.77
N GLY A 37 -18.45 -8.69 15.86
CA GLY A 37 -17.85 -8.24 17.12
C GLY A 37 -16.78 -9.19 17.66
N SER A 38 -16.36 -10.20 16.88
CA SER A 38 -15.32 -11.15 17.26
C SER A 38 -14.51 -11.63 16.06
N CYS A 39 -13.24 -11.96 16.30
CA CYS A 39 -12.33 -12.41 15.24
C CYS A 39 -11.61 -13.69 15.69
N PRO A 40 -11.64 -14.79 14.91
CA PRO A 40 -11.00 -16.06 15.27
C PRO A 40 -9.47 -15.96 15.35
N TYR A 41 -8.88 -14.91 14.78
CA TYR A 41 -7.44 -14.68 14.81
C TYR A 41 -6.99 -13.89 16.06
N GLY A 42 -7.93 -13.36 16.85
CA GLY A 42 -7.63 -12.54 18.03
C GLY A 42 -6.59 -11.45 17.75
N GLU A 43 -5.69 -11.24 18.70
CA GLU A 43 -4.61 -10.25 18.60
C GLU A 43 -3.66 -10.46 17.41
N HIS A 44 -3.60 -11.67 16.84
CA HIS A 44 -2.75 -11.99 15.69
C HIS A 44 -3.40 -11.65 14.34
N CYS A 45 -4.64 -11.13 14.35
CA CYS A 45 -5.33 -10.71 13.14
C CYS A 45 -4.50 -9.68 12.38
N GLN A 46 -4.27 -9.91 11.08
CA GLN A 46 -3.54 -8.96 10.22
C GLN A 46 -4.36 -7.72 9.86
N PHE A 47 -5.65 -7.70 10.18
CA PHE A 47 -6.57 -6.59 9.93
C PHE A 47 -6.90 -5.87 11.24
N ALA A 48 -7.27 -4.60 11.14
CA ALA A 48 -7.58 -3.75 12.28
C ALA A 48 -8.98 -4.06 12.83
N HIS A 49 -9.09 -4.28 14.14
CA HIS A 49 -10.36 -4.45 14.86
C HIS A 49 -11.05 -3.12 15.20
N GLY A 50 -10.69 -2.05 14.51
CA GLY A 50 -11.26 -0.72 14.70
C GLY A 50 -10.31 0.36 14.23
N ILE A 51 -10.80 1.61 14.23
CA ILE A 51 -10.02 2.78 13.80
C ILE A 51 -8.74 2.99 14.63
N THR A 52 -8.73 2.53 15.88
CA THR A 52 -7.58 2.66 16.80
C THR A 52 -6.43 1.73 16.42
N GLU A 53 -6.72 0.58 15.81
CA GLU A 53 -5.70 -0.33 15.29
C GLU A 53 -5.32 -0.01 13.84
N LEU A 54 -6.15 0.76 13.12
CA LEU A 54 -5.97 1.02 11.70
C LEU A 54 -4.74 1.89 11.43
N ARG A 55 -3.79 1.34 10.69
CA ARG A 55 -2.54 1.99 10.29
C ARG A 55 -2.67 2.63 8.91
N PRO A 56 -2.09 3.83 8.71
CA PRO A 56 -2.06 4.45 7.39
C PRO A 56 -1.22 3.64 6.41
N VAL A 57 -1.63 3.62 5.14
CA VAL A 57 -0.85 3.02 4.07
C VAL A 57 0.06 4.06 3.43
N ILE A 58 1.35 4.00 3.73
CA ILE A 58 2.36 4.83 3.08
C ILE A 58 2.78 4.14 1.79
N ARG A 59 2.44 4.76 0.65
CA ARG A 59 2.72 4.23 -0.68
C ARG A 59 4.00 4.85 -1.24
N HIS A 60 4.77 4.06 -1.98
CA HIS A 60 5.91 4.57 -2.74
C HIS A 60 5.45 5.68 -3.71
N PRO A 61 6.24 6.73 -4.00
CA PRO A 61 5.87 7.84 -4.88
C PRO A 61 5.50 7.42 -6.32
N ARG A 62 5.84 6.18 -6.71
CA ARG A 62 5.48 5.60 -8.01
C ARG A 62 4.15 4.86 -8.03
N TYR A 63 3.46 4.74 -6.89
CA TYR A 63 2.15 4.12 -6.81
C TYR A 63 1.16 4.84 -7.72
N LYS A 64 0.46 4.09 -8.57
CA LYS A 64 -0.52 4.61 -9.53
C LYS A 64 0.00 5.75 -10.42
N THR A 65 1.30 5.81 -10.69
CA THR A 65 1.88 6.76 -11.67
C THR A 65 1.76 6.26 -13.11
N GLN A 66 1.62 4.95 -13.31
CA GLN A 66 1.48 4.32 -14.62
C GLN A 66 0.12 3.63 -14.72
N ALA A 67 -0.44 3.60 -15.93
CA ALA A 67 -1.69 2.90 -16.22
C ALA A 67 -1.49 1.38 -16.21
N CYS A 68 -2.52 0.65 -15.77
CA CYS A 68 -2.50 -0.81 -15.75
C CYS A 68 -2.61 -1.35 -17.16
N ARG A 69 -1.63 -2.17 -17.57
CA ARG A 69 -1.61 -2.77 -18.91
C ARG A 69 -2.84 -3.62 -19.20
N MET A 70 -3.36 -4.35 -18.20
CA MET A 70 -4.56 -5.18 -18.34
C MET A 70 -5.77 -4.31 -18.66
N VAL A 71 -5.98 -3.24 -17.89
CA VAL A 71 -7.11 -2.32 -18.10
C VAL A 71 -6.96 -1.57 -19.44
N LEU A 72 -5.75 -1.15 -19.81
CA LEU A 72 -5.49 -0.55 -21.11
C LEU A 72 -5.80 -1.49 -22.28
N ALA A 73 -5.59 -2.80 -22.09
CA ALA A 73 -5.96 -3.84 -23.07
C ALA A 73 -7.45 -4.22 -23.02
N GLY A 74 -8.27 -3.48 -22.28
CA GLY A 74 -9.71 -3.75 -22.11
C GLY A 74 -10.00 -5.01 -21.29
N GLN A 75 -9.02 -5.53 -20.55
CA GLN A 75 -9.17 -6.74 -19.73
C GLN A 75 -9.46 -6.38 -18.27
N ILE A 76 -10.16 -7.30 -17.58
CA ILE A 76 -10.36 -7.22 -16.13
C ILE A 76 -9.01 -7.47 -15.45
N CYS A 77 -8.60 -6.55 -14.58
CA CYS A 77 -7.39 -6.72 -13.78
C CYS A 77 -7.68 -7.59 -12.55
N PRO A 78 -7.01 -8.75 -12.36
CA PRO A 78 -7.28 -9.66 -11.24
C PRO A 78 -6.92 -9.05 -9.88
N TYR A 79 -6.11 -7.99 -9.86
CA TYR A 79 -5.75 -7.28 -8.63
C TYR A 79 -6.81 -6.25 -8.19
N GLY A 80 -7.80 -5.93 -9.02
CA GLY A 80 -8.88 -5.01 -8.68
C GLY A 80 -8.38 -3.68 -8.09
N HIS A 81 -8.99 -3.22 -7.01
CA HIS A 81 -8.61 -1.98 -6.31
C HIS A 81 -7.23 -2.05 -5.62
N ARG A 82 -6.68 -3.26 -5.43
CA ARG A 82 -5.32 -3.49 -4.89
C ARG A 82 -4.23 -3.33 -5.95
N CYS A 83 -4.58 -3.15 -7.23
CA CYS A 83 -3.57 -2.90 -8.26
C CYS A 83 -2.74 -1.65 -7.97
N HIS A 84 -1.42 -1.75 -8.15
CA HIS A 84 -0.49 -0.64 -7.98
C HIS A 84 -0.43 0.31 -9.18
N PHE A 85 -1.17 0.00 -10.25
CA PHE A 85 -1.28 0.80 -11.46
C PHE A 85 -2.68 1.43 -11.56
N ARG A 86 -2.84 2.48 -12.37
CA ARG A 86 -4.13 3.16 -12.53
C ARG A 86 -5.11 2.31 -13.32
N HIS A 87 -6.34 2.23 -12.83
CA HIS A 87 -7.50 1.65 -13.53
C HIS A 87 -8.47 2.73 -14.04
N SER A 88 -8.23 4.01 -13.73
CA SER A 88 -8.88 5.13 -14.40
C SER A 88 -8.09 5.50 -15.64
N LEU A 89 -8.79 5.65 -16.77
CA LEU A 89 -8.22 6.15 -18.03
C LEU A 89 -8.34 7.67 -18.15
N THR A 90 -9.02 8.32 -17.21
CA THR A 90 -9.11 9.78 -17.09
C THR A 90 -7.97 10.31 -16.22
N GLU A 91 -7.52 11.53 -16.53
CA GLU A 91 -6.44 12.24 -15.82
C GLU A 91 -6.64 12.30 -14.30
#